data_AF-A0A3B0MDC2-F1
#
_entry.id   AF-A0A3B0MDC2-F1
#
_cell.length_a   1.000
_cell.length_b   1.000
_cell.length_c   1.000
_cell.angle_alpha   90.00
_cell.angle_beta   90.00
_cell.angle_gamma   90.00
#
_symmetry.space_group_name_H-M   'P 1'
#
loop_
_entity.id
_entity.type
_entity.pdbx_description
1 polymer ?
#
loop_
_entity_poly.entity_id
_entity_poly.type
_entity_poly.pdbx_seq_one_letter_code
_entity_poly.pdbx_strand_id
1 'polypeptide(L)' 'MEVIYAYIRRMKAEGKAIILISHQMDAIFALSERLIVLNFGVLIADGPPDAVKNDPAVIEAYLGKDEEDAA' A
#
# COMPACT_ATOMS: atom_id res chain seq x y z
N MET A 1 -1.51 -15.86 -6.84
CA MET A 1 -0.87 -14.81 -6.02
C MET A 1 -0.03 -15.38 -4.88
N GLU A 2 -0.52 -16.38 -4.14
CA GLU A 2 0.18 -17.12 -3.06
C GLU A 2 1.67 -17.39 -3.31
N VAL A 3 2.04 -17.95 -4.46
CA VAL A 3 3.44 -18.28 -4.81
C VAL A 3 4.35 -17.04 -4.79
N ILE A 4 3.86 -15.92 -5.33
CA ILE A 4 4.62 -14.67 -5.40
C ILE A 4 4.80 -14.08 -3.99
N TYR A 5 3.75 -14.10 -3.18
CA TYR A 5 3.80 -13.58 -1.81
C TYR A 5 4.76 -14.40 -0.95
N ALA A 6 4.71 -15.73 -1.07
CA ALA A 6 5.62 -16.63 -0.39
C ALA A 6 7.09 -16.35 -0.77
N TYR A 7 7.36 -16.11 -2.06
CA TYR A 7 8.70 -15.78 -2.53
C TYR A 7 9.20 -14.43 -1.98
N ILE A 8 8.37 -13.38 -2.03
CA ILE A 8 8.69 -12.06 -1.47
C ILE A 8 8.99 -12.15 0.03
N ARG A 9 8.15 -12.87 0.78
CA ARG A 9 8.35 -13.10 2.22
C ARG A 9 9.65 -13.83 2.52
N ARG A 10 9.99 -14.85 1.73
CA ARG A 10 11.26 -15.57 1.85
C ARG A 10 12.46 -14.65 1.60
N MET A 11 12.44 -13.86 0.52
CA MET A 11 13.53 -12.92 0.21
C MET A 11 13.74 -11.89 1.32
N LYS A 12 12.65 -11.36 1.88
CA LYS A 12 12.72 -10.49 3.05
C LYS A 12 13.32 -11.19 4.27
N ALA A 13 12.92 -12.43 4.56
CA ALA A 13 13.47 -13.23 5.66
C ALA A 13 14.98 -13.52 5.48
N GLU A 14 15.46 -13.58 4.23
CA GLU A 14 16.88 -13.68 3.88
C GLU A 14 17.62 -12.32 3.94
N GLY A 15 16.97 -11.27 4.46
CA GLY A 15 17.56 -9.94 4.68
C GLY A 15 17.60 -9.05 3.43
N LYS A 16 16.82 -9.36 2.38
CA LYS A 16 16.74 -8.52 1.18
C LYS A 16 15.79 -7.34 1.41
N ALA A 17 16.22 -6.14 1.05
CA ALA A 17 15.34 -4.99 0.91
C ALA A 17 14.47 -5.15 -0.34
N ILE A 18 13.17 -4.88 -0.21
CA ILE A 18 12.19 -5.03 -1.30
C ILE A 18 11.42 -3.72 -1.42
N ILE A 19 11.39 -3.16 -2.63
CA ILE A 19 10.50 -2.06 -3.00
C ILE A 19 9.41 -2.65 -3.88
N LEU A 20 8.17 -2.59 -3.40
CA LEU A 20 7.00 -3.08 -4.10
C LEU A 20 6.22 -1.91 -4.69
N ILE A 21 5.92 -1.98 -5.98
CA ILE A 21 5.03 -1.04 -6.68
C ILE A 21 3.88 -1.87 -7.25
N SER A 22 2.64 -1.55 -6.86
CA SER A 22 1.46 -2.28 -7.30
C SER A 22 0.22 -1.38 -7.21
N HIS A 23 -0.76 -1.67 -8.08
CA HIS A 23 -2.11 -1.10 -7.98
C HIS A 23 -3.08 -2.02 -7.21
N GLN A 24 -2.66 -3.23 -6.86
CA GLN A 24 -3.46 -4.17 -6.09
C GLN A 24 -3.29 -3.89 -4.58
N MET A 25 -4.31 -3.28 -3.97
CA MET A 25 -4.27 -2.86 -2.56
C MET A 25 -4.06 -4.04 -1.60
N ASP A 26 -4.64 -5.21 -1.90
CA ASP A 26 -4.42 -6.44 -1.13
C ASP A 26 -2.94 -6.83 -1.04
N ALA A 27 -2.18 -6.64 -2.13
CA ALA A 27 -0.75 -6.94 -2.15
C ALA A 27 0.05 -5.92 -1.33
N ILE A 28 -0.30 -4.64 -1.50
CA ILE A 28 0.34 -3.54 -0.79
C ILE A 28 0.17 -3.72 0.73
N PHE A 29 -1.05 -3.97 1.19
CA PHE A 29 -1.35 -4.15 2.61
C PHE A 29 -0.84 -5.49 3.18
N ALA A 30 -0.83 -6.57 2.39
CA ALA A 30 -0.39 -7.89 2.89
C ALA A 30 1.13 -8.08 2.96
N LEU A 31 1.92 -7.28 2.23
CA LEU A 31 3.37 -7.48 2.10
C LEU A 31 4.21 -6.32 2.64
N SER A 32 3.68 -5.10 2.71
CA SER A 32 4.45 -3.91 3.07
C SER A 32 4.41 -3.63 4.56
N GLU A 33 5.54 -3.25 5.14
CA GLU A 33 5.63 -2.76 6.54
C GLU A 33 5.54 -1.24 6.63
N ARG A 34 5.81 -0.56 5.52
CA ARG A 34 5.79 0.89 5.34
C ARG A 34 5.26 1.19 3.96
N LEU A 35 4.39 2.18 3.86
CA LEU A 35 3.83 2.69 2.62
C LEU A 35 4.30 4.12 2.39
N ILE A 36 4.58 4.42 1.13
CA ILE A 36 4.92 5.75 0.64
C ILE A 36 3.94 6.05 -0.48
N VAL A 37 3.19 7.15 -0.36
CA VAL A 37 2.15 7.53 -1.32
C VAL A 37 2.51 8.85 -1.97
N LEU A 38 2.56 8.86 -3.30
CA LEU A 38 2.85 10.04 -4.11
C LEU A 38 1.60 10.44 -4.89
N ASN A 39 1.09 11.66 -4.73
CA ASN A 39 0.04 12.20 -5.61
C ASN A 39 0.65 13.28 -6.51
N PHE A 40 0.52 13.14 -7.83
CA PHE A 40 1.15 14.04 -8.82
C PHE A 40 2.64 14.31 -8.57
N GLY A 41 3.39 13.29 -8.14
CA GLY A 41 4.82 13.41 -7.83
C GLY A 41 5.14 14.06 -6.48
N VAL A 42 4.13 14.42 -5.70
CA VAL A 42 4.27 14.99 -4.35
C VAL A 42 4.03 13.90 -3.32
N LEU A 43 4.91 13.78 -2.33
CA LEU A 43 4.72 12.88 -1.20
C LEU A 43 3.56 13.37 -0.33
N ILE A 44 2.54 12.53 -0.17
CA ILE A 44 1.35 12.84 0.63
C ILE A 44 1.26 12.01 1.91
N ALA A 45 1.84 10.81 1.94
CA ALA A 45 1.89 9.98 3.14
C ALA A 45 3.12 9.07 3.16
N ASP A 46 3.62 8.82 4.37
CA ASP A 46 4.78 7.97 4.64
C ASP A 46 4.66 7.35 6.04
N GLY A 47 4.40 6.05 6.13
CA GLY A 47 4.17 5.41 7.42
C GLY A 47 3.71 3.96 7.34
N PRO A 48 3.33 3.35 8.47
CA PRO A 48 2.80 1.98 8.48
C PRO A 48 1.46 1.90 7.72
N PRO A 49 1.13 0.74 7.14
CA PRO A 49 -0.09 0.55 6.34
C PRO A 49 -1.37 1.06 7.02
N ASP A 50 -1.53 0.79 8.32
CA ASP A 50 -2.72 1.20 9.07
C ASP A 50 -2.84 2.70 9.26
N ALA A 51 -1.74 3.44 9.32
CA ALA A 51 -1.79 4.89 9.38
C ALA A 51 -2.10 5.46 7.99
N VAL A 52 -1.41 4.97 6.96
CA VAL A 52 -1.52 5.47 5.58
C VAL A 52 -2.90 5.19 4.98
N LYS A 53 -3.50 4.03 5.23
CA LYS A 53 -4.85 3.71 4.72
C LYS A 53 -5.95 4.61 5.29
N ASN A 54 -5.73 5.15 6.48
CA ASN A 54 -6.68 6.01 7.19
C ASN A 54 -6.35 7.50 7.01
N ASP A 55 -5.30 7.83 6.25
CA ASP A 55 -4.90 9.20 5.98
C ASP A 55 -5.93 9.85 5.03
N PRO A 56 -6.59 10.95 5.42
CA PRO A 56 -7.57 11.63 4.58
C PRO A 56 -7.03 12.03 3.21
N ALA A 57 -5.77 12.45 3.11
CA ALA A 57 -5.16 12.84 1.84
C ALA A 57 -4.93 11.64 0.92
N VAL A 58 -4.65 10.46 1.49
CA VAL A 58 -4.53 9.20 0.73
C VAL A 58 -5.89 8.72 0.27
N ILE A 59 -6.90 8.79 1.13
CA ILE A 59 -8.28 8.42 0.79
C ILE A 59 -8.77 9.28 -0.36
N GLU A 60 -8.64 10.61 -0.26
CA GLU A 60 -9.06 11.55 -1.31
C GLU A 60 -8.31 11.32 -2.63
N ALA A 61 -7.01 11.05 -2.59
CA ALA A 61 -6.18 10.95 -3.79
C ALA A 61 -6.23 9.57 -4.49
N TYR A 62 -6.42 8.48 -3.75
CA TYR A 62 -6.17 7.11 -4.24
C TYR A 62 -7.31 6.11 -4.02
N LEU A 63 -8.07 6.27 -2.93
CA LEU A 63 -9.16 5.34 -2.62
C LEU A 63 -10.52 5.89 -3.07
N GLY A 64 -10.62 7.21 -3.25
CA GLY A 64 -11.91 7.88 -3.38
C GLY A 64 -12.70 7.81 -2.08
N LYS A 65 -13.78 8.59 -1.97
CA LYS A 65 -14.86 8.19 -1.07
C LYS A 65 -15.52 7.02 -1.78
N ASP A 66 -15.66 5.88 -1.12
CA ASP A 66 -16.58 4.86 -1.58
C ASP A 66 -17.93 5.58 -1.82
N GLU A 67 -18.33 5.76 -3.09
CA GLU A 67 -19.72 6.08 -3.43
C GLU A 67 -20.53 4.82 -3.17
N GLU A 68 -20.76 4.49 -1.89
CA GLU A 68 -21.68 3.44 -1.45
C GLU A 68 -22.58 3.90 -0.30
N ASP A 69 -22.96 5.18 -0.29
CA ASP A 69 -24.11 5.69 0.48
C ASP A 69 -24.74 6.91 -0.22
N ALA A 70 -25.24 6.72 -1.45
CA ALA A 70 -26.22 7.62 -2.08
C ALA A 70 -26.97 6.95 -3.26
N ALA A 71 -27.79 5.92 -2.97
CA ALA A 71 -29.07 5.65 -3.65
C ALA A 71 -29.85 4.54 -2.94
#